data_AF-A0A7S0HMN6-F1
#
_entry.id   AF-A0A7S0HMN6-F1
#
_cell.length_a   1.000
_cell.length_b   1.000
_cell.length_c   1.000
_cell.angle_alpha   90.00
_cell.angle_beta   90.00
_cell.angle_gamma   90.00
#
_symmetry.space_group_name_H-M   'P 1'
#
loop_
_entity.id
_entity.type
_entity.pdbx_description
1 polymer ?
#
loop_
_entity_poly.entity_id
_entity_poly.type
_entity_poly.pdbx_seq_one_letter_code
_entity_poly.pdbx_strand_id
1 'polypeptide(L)'
;VPSFKAVEAEAAEILLLLQERLRSRLSSNETPVPELQECALLLLQLGETKRSVQSDFLEVMAARLRHNVRNHGDKVQLGEPNGILSRSFLDMVKDMVLSYQMLFLRPRDGEQDLKLPGRGQADGE
;
A
#
# COMPACT_ATOMS: atom_id res chain seq x y z
N VAL A 1 -35.85 -18.02 6.97
CA VAL A 1 -35.15 -17.07 6.08
C VAL A 1 -34.37 -16.11 6.97
N PRO A 2 -33.06 -15.90 6.75
CA PRO A 2 -32.31 -14.88 7.49
C PRO A 2 -32.97 -13.51 7.34
N SER A 3 -33.00 -12.70 8.38
CA SER A 3 -33.45 -11.31 8.22
C SER A 3 -32.38 -10.52 7.43
N PHE A 4 -32.80 -9.49 6.69
CA PHE A 4 -31.85 -8.64 5.95
C PHE A 4 -30.74 -8.10 6.87
N LYS A 5 -31.09 -7.69 8.10
CA LYS A 5 -30.14 -7.24 9.13
C LYS A 5 -29.11 -8.30 9.55
N ALA A 6 -29.47 -9.58 9.53
CA ALA A 6 -28.53 -10.65 9.84
C ALA A 6 -27.49 -10.84 8.73
N VAL A 7 -27.94 -10.79 7.46
CA VAL A 7 -27.05 -10.85 6.28
C VAL A 7 -26.14 -9.62 6.21
N GLU A 8 -26.68 -8.44 6.53
CA GLU A 8 -25.92 -7.18 6.58
C GLU A 8 -24.83 -7.19 7.66
N ALA A 9 -25.12 -7.75 8.84
CA ALA A 9 -24.14 -7.93 9.91
C ALA A 9 -23.04 -8.95 9.52
N GLU A 10 -23.41 -10.10 8.96
CA GLU A 10 -22.47 -11.14 8.51
C GLU A 10 -21.55 -10.62 7.37
N ALA A 11 -22.10 -9.84 6.44
CA ALA A 11 -21.32 -9.20 5.38
C ALA A 11 -20.33 -8.16 5.93
N ALA A 12 -20.71 -7.38 6.95
CA ALA A 12 -19.82 -6.44 7.61
C ALA A 12 -18.68 -7.13 8.38
N GLU A 13 -18.97 -8.25 9.05
CA GLU A 13 -17.95 -9.07 9.73
C GLU A 13 -16.96 -9.68 8.73
N ILE A 14 -17.44 -10.24 7.62
CA ILE A 14 -16.59 -10.75 6.52
C ILE A 14 -15.69 -9.63 5.96
N LEU A 15 -16.23 -8.42 5.75
CA LEU A 15 -15.46 -7.28 5.26
C LEU A 15 -14.32 -6.90 6.20
N LEU A 16 -14.59 -6.83 7.51
CA LEU A 16 -13.58 -6.52 8.54
C LEU A 16 -12.47 -7.59 8.57
N LEU A 17 -12.83 -8.88 8.55
CA LEU A 17 -11.87 -9.99 8.54
C LEU A 17 -11.00 -10.00 7.27
N LEU A 18 -11.57 -9.62 6.11
CA LEU A 18 -10.82 -9.46 4.86
C LEU A 18 -9.84 -8.28 4.96
N GLN A 19 -10.27 -7.13 5.44
CA GLN A 19 -9.42 -5.95 5.64
C GLN A 19 -8.26 -6.25 6.60
N GLU A 20 -8.53 -6.89 7.75
CA GLU A 20 -7.51 -7.29 8.72
C GLU A 20 -6.49 -8.26 8.10
N ARG A 21 -6.96 -9.28 7.39
CA ARG A 21 -6.08 -10.28 6.76
C ARG A 21 -5.22 -9.69 5.64
N LEU A 22 -5.76 -8.76 4.86
CA LEU A 22 -5.02 -8.04 3.83
C LEU A 22 -3.96 -7.09 4.44
N ARG A 23 -4.30 -6.36 5.51
CA ARG A 23 -3.34 -5.53 6.26
C ARG A 23 -2.23 -6.38 6.88
N SER A 24 -2.56 -7.53 7.46
CA SER A 24 -1.58 -8.48 7.99
C SER A 24 -0.58 -8.95 6.92
N ARG A 25 -1.05 -9.29 5.71
CA ARG A 25 -0.17 -9.66 4.59
C ARG A 25 0.63 -8.48 4.04
N LEU A 26 0.04 -7.28 4.01
CA LEU A 26 0.71 -6.03 3.59
C LEU A 26 1.86 -5.64 4.53
N SER A 27 1.69 -5.81 5.85
CA SER A 27 2.71 -5.47 6.84
C SER A 27 3.79 -6.55 7.04
N SER A 28 3.64 -7.73 6.43
CA SER A 28 4.65 -8.80 6.52
C SER A 28 5.89 -8.49 5.67
N ASN A 29 7.07 -8.80 6.19
CA ASN A 29 8.34 -8.70 5.45
C ASN A 29 8.57 -9.85 4.46
N GLU A 30 7.80 -10.94 4.55
CA GLU A 30 7.98 -12.17 3.76
C GLU A 30 7.16 -12.19 2.47
N THR A 31 6.04 -11.46 2.43
CA THR A 31 5.13 -11.37 1.28
C THR A 31 5.87 -10.87 0.01
N PRO A 32 5.80 -11.51 -1.16
CA PRO A 32 6.39 -10.98 -2.39
C PRO A 32 5.90 -9.56 -2.73
N VAL A 33 6.74 -8.72 -3.36
CA VAL A 33 6.37 -7.33 -3.72
C VAL A 33 5.10 -7.27 -4.59
N PRO A 34 4.86 -8.17 -5.57
CA PRO A 34 3.59 -8.22 -6.29
C PRO A 34 2.38 -8.48 -5.39
N GLU A 35 2.50 -9.37 -4.39
CA GLU A 35 1.44 -9.66 -3.43
C GLU A 35 1.19 -8.48 -2.47
N LEU A 36 2.23 -7.71 -2.10
CA LEU A 36 2.04 -6.44 -1.36
C LEU A 36 1.23 -5.44 -2.19
N GLN A 37 1.54 -5.31 -3.48
CA GLN A 37 0.81 -4.42 -4.38
C GLN A 37 -0.67 -4.85 -4.53
N GLU A 38 -0.91 -6.15 -4.65
CA GLU A 38 -2.27 -6.71 -4.71
C GLU A 38 -3.04 -6.47 -3.40
N CYS A 39 -2.42 -6.73 -2.24
CA CYS A 39 -3.05 -6.46 -0.94
C CYS A 39 -3.44 -4.99 -0.78
N ALA A 40 -2.55 -4.06 -1.16
CA ALA A 40 -2.84 -2.63 -1.15
C ALA A 40 -3.95 -2.24 -2.15
N LEU A 41 -3.99 -2.83 -3.34
CA LEU A 41 -5.07 -2.59 -4.31
C LEU A 41 -6.42 -3.06 -3.78
N LEU A 42 -6.48 -4.26 -3.21
CA LEU A 42 -7.69 -4.84 -2.62
C LEU A 42 -8.20 -4.01 -1.45
N LEU A 43 -7.33 -3.57 -0.53
CA LEU A 43 -7.72 -2.67 0.57
C LEU A 43 -8.41 -1.39 0.05
N LEU A 44 -7.82 -0.75 -0.96
CA LEU A 44 -8.41 0.45 -1.59
C LEU A 44 -9.76 0.16 -2.27
N GLN A 45 -9.98 -1.05 -2.79
CA GLN A 45 -11.27 -1.48 -3.34
C GLN A 45 -12.30 -1.79 -2.25
N LEU A 46 -11.87 -2.27 -1.07
CA LEU A 46 -12.69 -2.49 0.12
C LEU A 46 -12.98 -1.20 0.91
N GLY A 47 -12.74 -0.01 0.32
CA GLY A 47 -13.07 1.29 0.91
C GLY A 47 -12.03 1.86 1.88
N GLU A 48 -10.86 1.24 2.04
CA GLU A 48 -9.81 1.75 2.90
C GLU A 48 -9.20 3.05 2.38
N THR A 49 -8.84 3.95 3.29
CA THR A 49 -8.38 5.29 2.89
C THR A 49 -7.01 5.22 2.20
N LYS A 50 -6.85 5.97 1.10
CA LYS A 50 -5.57 6.12 0.36
C LYS A 50 -4.40 6.39 1.31
N ARG A 51 -4.59 7.28 2.29
CA ARG A 51 -3.59 7.62 3.32
C ARG A 51 -3.20 6.43 4.20
N SER A 52 -4.15 5.63 4.69
CA SER A 52 -3.83 4.50 5.56
C SER A 52 -3.07 3.42 4.80
N VAL A 53 -3.57 2.98 3.65
CA VAL A 53 -2.91 1.94 2.84
C VAL A 53 -1.51 2.40 2.37
N GLN A 54 -1.35 3.70 2.10
CA GLN A 54 -0.05 4.30 1.79
C GLN A 54 0.94 4.28 2.97
N SER A 55 0.47 4.46 4.21
CA SER A 55 1.31 4.35 5.41
C SER A 55 1.81 2.92 5.57
N ASP A 56 0.89 1.95 5.61
CA ASP A 56 1.21 0.52 5.72
C ASP A 56 2.23 0.08 4.64
N PHE A 57 2.02 0.50 3.38
CA PHE A 57 2.92 0.19 2.26
C PHE A 57 4.32 0.81 2.43
N LEU A 58 4.41 2.07 2.89
CA LEU A 58 5.70 2.72 3.15
C LEU A 58 6.42 2.12 4.37
N GLU A 59 5.68 1.68 5.38
CA GLU A 59 6.23 1.04 6.58
C GLU A 59 6.87 -0.32 6.26
N VAL A 60 6.20 -1.16 5.47
CA VAL A 60 6.79 -2.43 5.01
C VAL A 60 7.97 -2.22 4.06
N MET A 61 7.91 -1.24 3.15
CA MET A 61 9.07 -0.85 2.32
C MET A 61 10.27 -0.47 3.20
N ALA A 62 10.06 0.40 4.19
CA ALA A 62 11.12 0.86 5.10
C ALA A 62 11.65 -0.28 5.98
N ALA A 63 10.80 -1.20 6.44
CA ALA A 63 11.20 -2.38 7.18
C ALA A 63 12.11 -3.30 6.35
N ARG A 64 11.72 -3.60 5.10
CA ARG A 64 12.52 -4.42 4.17
C ARG A 64 13.83 -3.78 3.78
N LEU A 65 13.84 -2.48 3.51
CA LEU A 65 15.07 -1.72 3.24
C LEU A 65 16.04 -1.84 4.42
N ARG A 66 15.57 -1.59 5.65
CA ARG A 66 16.39 -1.73 6.88
C ARG A 66 16.87 -3.17 7.09
N HIS A 67 16.03 -4.18 6.86
CA HIS A 67 16.37 -5.59 7.01
C HIS A 67 17.46 -6.02 6.03
N ASN A 68 17.30 -5.69 4.74
CA ASN A 68 18.28 -6.03 3.71
C ASN A 68 19.60 -5.26 3.92
N VAL A 69 19.54 -3.97 4.23
CA VAL A 69 20.75 -3.17 4.51
C VAL A 69 21.51 -3.68 5.74
N ARG A 70 20.84 -4.21 6.77
CA ARG A 70 21.54 -4.89 7.88
C ARG A 70 22.15 -6.22 7.42
N ASN A 71 21.32 -7.13 6.94
CA ASN A 71 21.71 -8.53 6.71
C ASN A 71 22.64 -8.73 5.49
N HIS A 72 22.65 -7.79 4.54
CA HIS A 72 23.53 -7.82 3.36
C HIS A 72 24.58 -6.69 3.41
N GLY A 73 24.39 -5.65 4.22
CA GLY A 73 25.36 -4.58 4.43
C GLY A 73 26.54 -4.98 5.32
N ASP A 74 26.43 -6.05 6.12
CA ASP A 74 27.58 -6.62 6.85
C ASP A 74 28.66 -7.23 5.92
N LYS A 75 28.41 -7.29 4.59
CA LYS A 75 29.44 -7.57 3.57
C LYS A 75 30.12 -6.32 3.02
N VAL A 76 29.71 -5.13 3.45
CA VAL A 76 30.34 -3.86 3.10
C VAL A 76 31.43 -3.57 4.13
N GLN A 77 32.68 -3.90 3.79
CA GLN A 77 33.81 -3.55 4.64
C GLN A 77 33.95 -2.02 4.70
N LEU A 78 33.94 -1.47 5.92
CA LEU A 78 34.24 -0.07 6.20
C LEU A 78 35.66 0.27 5.71
N GLY A 79 35.74 0.83 4.50
CA GLY A 79 37.00 1.16 3.83
C GLY A 79 36.94 1.04 2.31
N GLU A 80 36.07 0.19 1.75
CA GLU A 80 35.87 0.10 0.31
C GLU A 80 34.63 0.90 -0.14
N PRO A 81 34.74 1.77 -1.18
CA PRO A 81 33.62 2.60 -1.63
C PRO A 81 32.51 1.80 -2.34
N ASN A 82 32.75 0.52 -2.64
CA ASN A 82 31.90 -0.32 -3.46
C ASN A 82 31.29 -1.48 -2.65
N GLY A 83 30.46 -1.14 -1.67
CA GLY A 83 29.52 -2.10 -1.10
C GLY A 83 28.51 -2.57 -2.15
N ILE A 84 28.79 -3.70 -2.82
CA ILE A 84 27.96 -4.20 -3.92
C ILE A 84 26.62 -4.70 -3.35
N LEU A 85 25.60 -3.85 -3.44
CA LEU A 85 24.21 -4.25 -3.26
C LEU A 85 23.85 -5.37 -4.22
N SER A 86 23.21 -6.43 -3.73
CA SER A 86 22.84 -7.56 -4.57
C SER A 86 21.87 -7.13 -5.68
N ARG A 87 21.96 -7.77 -6.84
CA ARG A 87 21.03 -7.53 -7.94
C ARG A 87 19.58 -7.74 -7.50
N SER A 88 19.32 -8.78 -6.71
CA SER A 88 18.00 -9.08 -6.13
C SER A 88 17.47 -7.97 -5.21
N PHE A 89 18.34 -7.31 -4.42
CA PHE A 89 17.93 -6.16 -3.62
C PHE A 89 17.54 -4.97 -4.51
N LEU A 90 18.35 -4.66 -5.54
CA LEU A 90 18.06 -3.56 -6.46
C LEU A 90 16.78 -3.78 -7.26
N ASP A 91 16.52 -5.01 -7.71
CA ASP A 91 15.28 -5.36 -8.40
C ASP A 91 14.07 -5.27 -7.44
N MET A 92 14.17 -5.76 -6.20
CA MET A 92 13.14 -5.57 -5.17
C MET A 92 12.83 -4.09 -4.90
N VAL A 93 13.86 -3.23 -4.77
CA VAL A 93 13.66 -1.79 -4.54
C VAL A 93 12.99 -1.12 -5.74
N LYS A 94 13.41 -1.46 -6.96
CA LYS A 94 12.79 -0.99 -8.20
C LYS A 94 11.30 -1.38 -8.24
N ASP A 95 10.98 -2.64 -7.95
CA ASP A 95 9.61 -3.13 -7.98
C ASP A 95 8.74 -2.44 -6.94
N MET A 96 9.21 -2.28 -5.70
CA MET A 96 8.47 -1.54 -4.65
C MET A 96 8.19 -0.08 -5.04
N VAL A 97 9.17 0.60 -5.67
CA VAL A 97 8.99 1.99 -6.15
C VAL A 97 7.98 2.04 -7.30
N LEU A 98 8.00 1.09 -8.24
CA LEU A 98 7.03 1.00 -9.33
C LEU A 98 5.61 0.71 -8.81
N SER A 99 5.46 -0.22 -7.87
CA SER A 99 4.18 -0.49 -7.20
C SER A 99 3.65 0.75 -6.49
N TYR A 100 4.49 1.47 -5.73
CA TYR A 100 4.10 2.71 -5.06
C TYR A 100 3.66 3.80 -6.05
N GLN A 101 4.39 3.97 -7.16
CA GLN A 101 4.01 4.91 -8.22
C GLN A 101 2.64 4.57 -8.83
N MET A 102 2.41 3.29 -9.16
CA MET A 102 1.14 2.83 -9.75
C MET A 102 -0.04 2.94 -8.78
N LEU A 103 0.17 2.69 -7.49
CA LEU A 103 -0.90 2.70 -6.49
C LEU A 103 -1.29 4.12 -6.03
N PHE A 104 -0.31 5.00 -5.83
CA PHE A 104 -0.52 6.24 -5.06
C PHE A 104 -0.19 7.54 -5.82
N LEU A 105 0.72 7.50 -6.82
CA LEU A 105 1.22 8.71 -7.50
C LEU A 105 0.68 8.93 -8.91
N ARG A 106 0.35 7.86 -9.64
CA ARG A 106 -0.37 8.01 -10.91
C ARG A 106 -1.79 8.50 -10.61
N PRO A 107 -2.27 9.59 -11.23
CA PRO A 107 -3.69 9.89 -11.18
C PRO A 107 -4.42 8.71 -11.81
N ARG A 108 -5.36 8.12 -11.08
CA ARG A 108 -6.26 7.13 -11.69
C ARG A 108 -7.18 7.86 -12.67
N ASP A 109 -7.53 7.21 -13.78
CA ASP A 109 -8.57 7.73 -14.67
C ASP A 109 -9.85 7.92 -13.84
N GLY A 110 -10.30 9.19 -13.73
CA GLY A 110 -11.39 9.61 -12.83
C GLY A 110 -10.97 10.41 -11.58
N GLU A 111 -9.69 10.42 -11.15
CA GLU A 111 -9.24 11.30 -10.03
C GLU A 111 -9.19 12.80 -10.43
N GLN A 112 -9.34 13.15 -11.71
CA GLN A 112 -9.39 14.56 -12.18
C GLN A 112 -10.81 15.15 -12.23
N ASP A 113 -11.87 14.34 -12.30
CA ASP A 113 -13.26 14.81 -12.47
C ASP A 113 -13.99 15.08 -11.14
N LEU A 114 -13.37 14.77 -10.00
CA LEU A 114 -13.89 15.10 -8.66
C LEU A 114 -13.57 16.53 -8.19
N LYS A 115 -13.29 17.45 -9.13
CA LYS A 115 -13.47 18.89 -8.88
C LYS A 115 -14.96 19.21 -8.93
N LEU A 116 -15.63 19.07 -7.79
CA LEU A 116 -17.03 19.46 -7.57
C LEU A 116 -17.38 20.81 -8.26
N PRO A 117 -18.20 20.81 -9.32
CA PRO A 117 -18.69 22.05 -9.92
C PRO A 117 -19.88 22.52 -9.07
N GLY A 118 -19.66 23.49 -8.17
CA GLY A 118 -20.76 23.97 -7.33
C GLY A 118 -20.39 24.70 -6.04
N ARG A 119 -19.62 25.79 -6.13
CA ARG A 119 -19.73 26.90 -5.17
C ARG A 119 -19.94 28.21 -5.95
N GLY A 120 -21.13 28.34 -6.52
CA GLY A 120 -21.67 29.58 -7.05
C GLY A 120 -23.12 29.71 -6.59
N GLN A 121 -23.51 30.94 -6.21
CA GLN A 121 -24.82 31.34 -5.64
C GLN A 121 -25.07 30.82 -4.21
N ALA A 122 -25.56 31.60 -3.24
CA ALA A 122 -25.85 33.06 -3.15
C ALA A 122 -25.81 33.43 -1.63
N ASP A 123 -25.79 34.67 -1.11
CA ASP A 123 -25.81 36.09 -1.56
C ASP A 123 -25.03 36.91 -0.48
N GLY A 124 -24.76 38.22 -0.56
CA GLY A 124 -24.96 39.27 -1.58
C GLY A 124 -24.69 40.66 -0.96
N GLU A 125 -24.21 41.62 -1.77
CA GLU A 125 -24.19 43.09 -1.54
C GLU A 125 -24.28 43.79 -2.91
#